data_AF-A0A6J2TBP5-F1
#
_entry.id   AF-A0A6J2TBP5-F1
#
_cell.length_a   1.000
_cell.length_b   1.000
_cell.length_c   1.000
_cell.angle_alpha   90.00
_cell.angle_beta   90.00
_cell.angle_gamma   90.00
#
_symmetry.space_group_name_H-M   'P 1'
#
loop_
_entity.id
_entity.type
_entity.pdbx_description
1 polymer ?
#
loop_
_entity_poly.entity_id
_entity_poly.type
_entity_poly.pdbx_seq_one_letter_code
_entity_poly.pdbx_strand_id
1 'polypeptide(L)'
;MSQYQKQVNEAGTLSRHLENQRRQGPTVTYHLYLYREELSRRNVEYMRLSKAKYFITEKLLAKTVRNLKSCSVDELKAVNHQIVFRHKLKRQIHRLRKLQSLGIKNANPHMESTEL
;
A
#
# COMPACT_ATOMS: atom_id res chain seq x y z
N MET A 1 -60.32 -17.80 -10.37
CA MET A 1 -59.04 -18.18 -9.74
C MET A 1 -58.81 -17.25 -8.56
N SER A 2 -58.76 -17.80 -7.34
CA SER A 2 -58.74 -17.05 -6.08
C SER A 2 -57.43 -16.26 -5.88
N GLN A 3 -57.50 -15.02 -5.40
CA GLN A 3 -56.32 -14.15 -5.15
C GLN A 3 -55.31 -14.81 -4.20
N TYR A 4 -55.78 -15.65 -3.30
CA TYR A 4 -54.96 -16.45 -2.40
C TYR A 4 -54.04 -17.43 -3.16
N GLN A 5 -54.44 -17.96 -4.32
CA GLN A 5 -53.59 -18.86 -5.11
C GLN A 5 -52.47 -18.13 -5.85
N LYS A 6 -52.62 -16.83 -6.17
CA LYS A 6 -51.55 -16.03 -6.77
C LYS A 6 -50.45 -15.69 -5.76
N GLN A 7 -50.82 -15.31 -4.54
CA GLN A 7 -49.86 -14.92 -3.50
C GLN A 7 -48.98 -16.08 -3.04
N VAL A 8 -49.53 -17.29 -2.94
CA VAL A 8 -48.76 -18.49 -2.53
C VAL A 8 -47.74 -18.89 -3.61
N ASN A 9 -48.09 -18.71 -4.89
CA ASN A 9 -47.17 -18.97 -6.00
C ASN A 9 -46.04 -17.93 -6.07
N GLU A 10 -46.31 -16.66 -5.80
CA GLU A 10 -45.32 -15.57 -5.77
C GLU A 10 -44.34 -15.69 -4.59
N ALA A 11 -44.82 -16.08 -3.40
CA ALA A 11 -43.97 -16.38 -2.25
C ALA A 11 -43.05 -17.58 -2.51
N GLY A 12 -43.57 -18.61 -3.18
CA GLY A 12 -42.82 -19.80 -3.56
C GLY A 12 -41.74 -19.57 -4.63
N THR A 13 -41.88 -18.55 -5.49
CA THR A 13 -40.85 -18.16 -6.47
C THR A 13 -39.75 -17.29 -5.87
N LEU A 14 -40.08 -16.36 -4.96
CA LEU A 14 -39.08 -15.52 -4.29
C LEU A 14 -38.16 -16.35 -3.38
N SER A 15 -38.72 -17.33 -2.65
CA SER A 15 -37.93 -18.24 -1.80
C SER A 15 -36.94 -19.08 -2.62
N ARG A 16 -37.37 -19.59 -3.79
CA ARG A 16 -36.50 -20.34 -4.73
C ARG A 16 -35.41 -19.48 -5.34
N HIS A 17 -35.65 -18.19 -5.58
CA HIS A 17 -34.66 -17.28 -6.14
C HIS A 17 -33.55 -16.95 -5.13
N LEU A 18 -33.91 -16.76 -3.86
CA LEU A 18 -32.95 -16.52 -2.77
C LEU A 18 -32.11 -17.76 -2.45
N GLU A 19 -32.70 -18.97 -2.48
CA GLU A 19 -31.95 -20.22 -2.35
C GLU A 19 -31.02 -20.51 -3.53
N ASN A 20 -31.44 -20.16 -4.76
CA ASN A 20 -30.55 -20.23 -5.92
C ASN A 20 -29.40 -19.23 -5.84
N GLN A 21 -29.60 -18.02 -5.28
CA GLN A 21 -28.51 -17.08 -5.03
C GLN A 21 -27.55 -17.56 -3.92
N ARG A 22 -28.03 -18.30 -2.91
CA ARG A 22 -27.16 -18.91 -1.87
C ARG A 22 -26.40 -20.14 -2.35
N ARG A 23 -26.87 -20.84 -3.37
CA ARG A 23 -26.21 -22.03 -3.97
C ARG A 23 -25.20 -21.67 -5.06
N GLN A 24 -25.32 -20.49 -5.66
CA GLN A 24 -24.29 -19.94 -6.54
C GLN A 24 -23.14 -19.48 -5.63
N GLY A 25 -22.07 -20.27 -5.56
CA GLY A 25 -20.83 -19.85 -4.91
C GLY A 25 -20.38 -18.47 -5.42
N PRO A 26 -19.47 -17.79 -4.70
CA PRO A 26 -19.16 -16.40 -5.00
C PRO A 26 -18.80 -16.25 -6.48
N THR A 27 -19.52 -15.37 -7.19
CA THR A 27 -19.38 -15.21 -8.63
C THR A 27 -17.91 -14.95 -8.99
N VAL A 28 -17.47 -15.39 -10.17
CA VAL A 28 -16.09 -15.14 -10.66
C VAL A 28 -15.69 -13.67 -10.49
N THR A 29 -16.62 -12.74 -10.72
CA THR A 29 -16.43 -11.30 -10.48
C THR A 29 -16.08 -10.95 -9.05
N TYR A 30 -16.72 -11.59 -8.07
CA TYR A 30 -16.46 -11.37 -6.65
C TYR A 30 -15.09 -11.94 -6.23
N HIS A 31 -14.72 -13.11 -6.76
CA HIS A 31 -13.37 -13.65 -6.56
C HIS A 31 -12.29 -12.76 -7.18
N LEU A 32 -12.51 -12.24 -8.39
CA LEU A 32 -11.61 -11.28 -9.03
C LEU A 32 -11.53 -9.98 -8.22
N TYR A 33 -12.65 -9.51 -7.67
CA TYR A 33 -12.67 -8.37 -6.76
C TYR A 33 -11.83 -8.63 -5.49
N LEU A 34 -12.07 -9.74 -4.80
CA LEU A 34 -11.31 -10.11 -3.59
C LEU A 34 -9.82 -10.29 -3.89
N TYR A 35 -9.48 -10.89 -5.03
CA TYR A 35 -8.09 -11.07 -5.44
C TYR A 35 -7.42 -9.73 -5.74
N ARG A 36 -8.12 -8.81 -6.42
CA ARG A 36 -7.62 -7.44 -6.63
C ARG A 36 -7.50 -6.67 -5.31
N GLU A 37 -8.43 -6.86 -4.39
CA GLU A 37 -8.38 -6.27 -3.05
C GLU A 37 -7.17 -6.82 -2.28
N GLU A 38 -6.93 -8.13 -2.32
CA GLU A 38 -5.79 -8.79 -1.66
C GLU A 38 -4.44 -8.40 -2.29
N LEU A 39 -4.36 -8.29 -3.62
CA LEU A 39 -3.20 -7.70 -4.30
C LEU A 39 -3.01 -6.20 -3.99
N SER A 40 -4.11 -5.47 -3.73
CA SER A 40 -4.07 -4.06 -3.34
C SER A 40 -3.64 -3.85 -1.89
N ARG A 41 -3.80 -4.88 -1.03
CA ARG A 41 -3.20 -4.97 0.30
C ARG A 41 -1.69 -5.17 0.13
N ARG A 42 -1.02 -4.13 -0.35
CA ARG A 42 0.44 -4.04 -0.38
C ARG A 42 0.93 -4.19 1.06
N ASN A 43 1.40 -5.39 1.42
CA ASN A 43 2.10 -5.69 2.67
C ASN A 43 3.48 -4.99 2.76
N VAL A 44 3.65 -3.87 2.06
CA VAL A 44 4.85 -3.05 2.09
C VAL A 44 4.56 -1.90 3.05
N GLU A 45 4.95 -2.10 4.30
CA GLU A 45 4.99 -1.05 5.31
C GLU A 45 6.05 -0.01 4.90
N TYR A 46 5.70 0.92 4.00
CA TYR A 46 6.60 1.91 3.41
C TYR A 46 7.31 2.76 4.47
N MET A 47 6.67 2.97 5.62
CA MET A 47 7.28 3.61 6.79
C MET A 47 8.40 2.75 7.38
N ARG A 48 8.15 1.45 7.61
CA ARG A 48 9.14 0.50 8.14
C ARG A 48 10.32 0.36 7.18
N LEU A 49 10.04 0.24 5.89
CA LEU A 49 11.04 0.17 4.83
C LEU A 49 11.89 1.46 4.79
N SER A 50 11.26 2.63 4.84
CA SER A 50 11.96 3.92 4.84
C SER A 50 12.87 4.09 6.05
N LYS A 51 12.41 3.69 7.25
CA LYS A 51 13.22 3.69 8.47
C LYS A 51 14.43 2.77 8.35
N ALA A 52 14.25 1.55 7.82
CA ALA A 52 15.33 0.61 7.62
C ALA A 52 16.37 1.13 6.61
N LYS A 53 15.92 1.67 5.46
CA LYS A 53 16.79 2.32 4.48
C LYS A 53 17.61 3.44 5.11
N TYR A 54 16.97 4.32 5.88
CA TYR A 54 17.64 5.40 6.59
C TYR A 54 18.75 4.89 7.52
N PHE A 55 18.44 3.91 8.37
CA PHE A 55 19.41 3.37 9.34
C PHE A 55 20.61 2.70 8.68
N ILE A 56 20.36 1.92 7.61
CA ILE A 56 21.44 1.27 6.84
C ILE A 56 22.32 2.34 6.18
N THR A 57 21.72 3.36 5.58
CA THR A 57 22.47 4.46 4.96
C THR A 57 23.31 5.24 5.98
N GLU A 58 22.78 5.59 7.15
CA GLU A 58 23.56 6.27 8.20
C GLU A 58 24.77 5.44 8.64
N LYS A 59 24.59 4.12 8.83
CA LYS A 59 25.68 3.22 9.19
C LYS A 59 26.73 3.14 8.10
N LEU A 60 26.31 3.07 6.84
CA LEU A 60 27.22 3.02 5.70
C LEU A 60 28.01 4.33 5.60
N LEU A 61 27.35 5.48 5.70
CA LEU A 61 27.97 6.79 5.69
C LEU A 61 29.01 6.94 6.79
N ALA A 62 28.68 6.55 8.02
CA ALA A 62 29.62 6.59 9.14
C ALA A 62 30.85 5.68 8.93
N LYS A 63 30.70 4.57 8.19
CA LYS A 63 31.84 3.71 7.82
C LYS A 63 32.66 4.34 6.70
N THR A 64 32.01 4.85 5.65
CA THR A 64 32.68 5.50 4.52
C THR A 64 33.47 6.72 4.98
N VAL A 65 32.88 7.61 5.79
CA VAL A 65 33.56 8.79 6.33
C VAL A 65 34.79 8.42 7.18
N ARG A 66 34.70 7.36 8.00
CA ARG A 66 35.84 6.88 8.81
C ARG A 66 36.95 6.25 7.97
N ASN A 67 36.61 5.67 6.83
CA ASN A 67 37.56 5.01 5.93
C ASN A 67 38.13 5.95 4.86
N LEU A 68 37.67 7.20 4.81
CA LEU A 68 38.10 8.24 3.88
C LEU A 68 39.52 8.73 4.24
N LYS A 69 40.53 7.88 4.11
CA LYS A 69 41.94 8.21 4.43
C LYS A 69 42.68 8.85 3.26
N SER A 70 42.24 8.58 2.04
CA SER A 70 42.70 9.21 0.81
C SER A 70 41.48 9.83 0.13
N CYS A 71 41.40 11.16 0.06
CA CYS A 71 40.29 11.87 -0.57
C CYS A 71 40.27 11.62 -2.08
N SER A 72 39.87 10.42 -2.49
CA SER A 72 39.60 10.08 -3.87
C SER A 72 38.30 10.76 -4.28
N VAL A 73 38.30 11.35 -5.47
CA VAL A 73 37.14 12.05 -6.05
C VAL A 73 35.90 11.15 -6.06
N ASP A 74 36.09 9.84 -6.24
CA ASP A 74 34.98 8.88 -6.28
C ASP A 74 34.39 8.61 -4.89
N GLU A 75 35.22 8.59 -3.85
CA GLU A 75 34.74 8.46 -2.47
C GLU A 75 33.98 9.72 -2.05
N LEU A 76 34.43 10.92 -2.46
CA LEU A 76 33.71 12.17 -2.22
C LEU A 76 32.36 12.21 -2.94
N LYS A 77 32.30 11.75 -4.20
CA LYS A 77 31.03 11.59 -4.94
C LYS A 77 30.10 10.62 -4.23
N ALA A 78 30.63 9.49 -3.75
CA ALA A 78 29.83 8.51 -3.00
C ALA A 78 29.24 9.11 -1.72
N VAL A 79 30.03 9.87 -0.96
CA VAL A 79 29.56 10.59 0.23
C VAL A 79 28.48 11.61 -0.14
N ASN A 80 28.67 12.39 -1.21
CA ASN A 80 27.67 13.36 -1.67
C ASN A 80 26.34 12.68 -2.05
N HIS A 81 26.39 11.59 -2.82
CA HIS A 81 25.20 10.81 -3.15
C HIS A 81 24.47 10.30 -1.91
N GLN A 82 25.21 9.83 -0.91
CA GLN A 82 24.64 9.37 0.35
C GLN A 82 23.97 10.52 1.13
N ILE A 83 24.59 11.71 1.17
CA ILE A 83 24.03 12.90 1.82
C ILE A 83 22.73 13.33 1.13
N VAL A 84 22.73 13.43 -0.20
CA VAL A 84 21.54 13.80 -0.98
C VAL A 84 20.41 12.79 -0.75
N PHE A 85 20.73 11.49 -0.79
CA PHE A 85 19.75 10.44 -0.56
C PHE A 85 19.16 10.46 0.85
N ARG A 86 20.00 10.69 1.88
CA ARG A 86 19.56 10.90 3.26
C ARG A 86 18.55 12.04 3.36
N HIS A 87 18.81 13.16 2.69
CA HIS A 87 17.90 14.31 2.67
C HIS A 87 16.55 13.98 2.01
N LYS A 88 16.58 13.18 0.93
CA LYS A 88 15.37 12.68 0.26
C LYS A 88 14.55 11.77 1.18
N LEU A 89 15.21 10.84 1.89
CA LEU A 89 14.54 9.95 2.85
C LEU A 89 13.92 10.72 4.02
N LYS A 90 14.61 11.73 4.57
CA LYS A 90 14.08 12.57 5.65
C LYS A 90 12.78 13.26 5.23
N ARG A 91 12.75 13.82 4.01
CA ARG A 91 11.53 14.44 3.43
C ARG A 91 10.41 13.43 3.23
N GLN A 92 10.71 12.23 2.72
CA GLN A 92 9.73 11.16 2.56
C GLN A 92 9.11 10.73 3.89
N ILE A 93 9.93 10.51 4.93
CA ILE A 93 9.45 10.14 6.27
C ILE A 93 8.54 11.24 6.84
N HIS A 94 8.94 12.51 6.69
CA HIS A 94 8.10 13.63 7.15
C HIS A 94 6.75 13.67 6.43
N ARG A 95 6.74 13.51 5.10
CA ARG A 95 5.50 13.42 4.30
C ARG A 95 4.62 12.26 4.77
N LEU A 96 5.18 11.06 4.95
CA LEU A 96 4.43 9.89 5.39
C LEU A 96 3.82 10.09 6.78
N ARG A 97 4.53 10.74 7.72
CA ARG A 97 3.97 11.10 9.04
C ARG A 97 2.78 12.05 8.91
N LYS A 98 2.86 13.05 8.05
CA LYS A 98 1.75 13.99 7.79
C LYS A 98 0.54 13.27 7.21
N LEU A 99 0.74 12.36 6.25
CA LEU A 99 -0.35 11.56 5.68
C LEU A 99 -0.99 10.63 6.71
N GLN A 100 -0.18 10.02 7.58
CA GLN A 100 -0.67 9.20 8.68
C GLN A 100 -1.50 10.02 9.68
N SER A 101 -1.09 11.25 10.03
CA SER A 101 -1.90 12.15 10.88
C SER A 101 -3.21 12.57 10.24
N LEU A 102 -3.32 12.52 8.91
CA LEU A 102 -4.55 12.77 8.15
C LEU A 102 -5.41 11.50 7.98
N GLY A 103 -5.03 10.38 8.59
CA GLY A 103 -5.76 9.11 8.52
C GLY A 103 -5.44 8.25 7.29
N ILE A 104 -4.54 8.69 6.40
CA ILE A 104 -4.13 7.95 5.21
C ILE A 104 -3.06 6.92 5.61
N LYS A 105 -3.45 5.66 5.72
CA LYS A 105 -2.55 4.53 6.06
C LYS A 105 -1.80 4.06 4.80
N ASN A 106 -0.51 3.71 4.95
CA ASN A 106 0.33 3.12 3.90
C ASN A 106 0.38 3.88 2.56
N ALA A 107 0.43 5.22 2.63
CA ALA A 107 0.61 6.06 1.44
C ALA A 107 1.89 5.71 0.66
N ASN A 108 1.78 5.51 -0.65
CA ASN A 108 2.91 5.22 -1.51
C ASN A 108 3.82 6.46 -1.62
N PRO A 109 5.11 6.37 -1.21
CA PRO A 109 6.03 7.50 -1.25
C PRO A 109 6.40 7.95 -2.68
N HIS A 110 6.06 7.16 -3.70
CA HIS A 110 6.28 7.45 -5.12
C HIS A 110 5.06 8.03 -5.83
N MET A 111 3.92 8.19 -5.14
CA MET A 111 2.81 8.96 -5.71
C MET A 111 3.24 10.43 -5.79
N GLU A 112 3.22 10.98 -7.01
CA GLU A 112 3.32 12.42 -7.20
C GLU A 112 2.23 13.10 -6.38
N SER A 113 2.60 14.17 -5.68
CA SER A 113 1.59 15.00 -5.04
C SER A 113 0.77 15.61 -6.18
N THR A 114 -0.51 15.30 -6.27
CA THR A 114 -1.42 16.12 -7.08
C THR A 114 -1.32 17.53 -6.50
N GLU A 115 -0.82 18.46 -7.30
CA GLU A 115 -0.86 19.88 -6.96
C GLU A 115 -2.34 20.23 -6.72
N LEU A 116 -2.64 20.73 -5.52
CA LEU A 116 -3.91 21.36 -5.21
C LEU A 116 -3.75 22.86 -5.38
#